data_AF-A0A929F9H8-F1
#
_entry.id   AF-A0A929F9H8-F1
#
_cell.length_a   1.000
_cell.length_b   1.000
_cell.length_c   1.000
_cell.angle_alpha   90.00
_cell.angle_beta   90.00
_cell.angle_gamma   90.00
#
_symmetry.space_group_name_H-M   'P 1'
#
loop_
_entity.id
_entity.type
_entity.pdbx_description
1 polymer ?
#
loop_
_entity_poly.entity_id
_entity_poly.type
_entity_poly.pdbx_seq_one_letter_code
_entity_poly.pdbx_strand_id
1 'polypeptide(L)'
;RSAAWIASAPPDYAPQIQPISTLYDLIIGAGSQPGDFSSEISLVFSLLYRFYRMQWVNAGDFLAPSFREKIDKLTADGKFHCLYSSSPDCAPVRQEIFDLFRDPYYSMANEPVIPNNQTTDLTQVDSGKDDLKFPTYPGDGINYPGSPAQWFAIPPMLYEQLRNWKDGKFETPKHCNFTNIDEMGRFYQSQFLDAAADPAKSGLLMTRAVLETLYGGGFHPGVELTWPMRHRQMYAEDKRTYDFVHANDGYCYGFYGLWEVRLNAATPEEQQEIFYNDFGFEMVPEDIQKSLDPNDKNYWIWKSTPGDLTKWMGIPWQSDAGSCQTVYIDTQYPVPAWWAANLPVTVLTKESMDKVRQNEILEETRRFIYGNRLPWLQTTDTGFVGYHAEAGYQNGLIAMVYQWKNIGVVTGRLADTDLDNVPDIVYIAYDGKGGIH
;
A
#
# COMPACT_ATOMS: atom_id res chain seq x y z
N ARG A 1 -29.49 10.68 -5.12
CA ARG A 1 -28.04 10.84 -5.43
C ARG A 1 -27.24 11.45 -4.25
N SER A 2 -27.76 11.42 -3.01
CA SER A 2 -27.08 11.97 -1.81
C SER A 2 -26.80 10.91 -0.74
N ALA A 3 -27.11 9.64 -1.02
CA ALA A 3 -26.87 8.54 -0.08
C ALA A 3 -25.38 8.18 -0.06
N ALA A 4 -24.94 7.66 1.08
CA ALA A 4 -23.60 7.10 1.26
C ALA A 4 -23.67 5.56 1.28
N TRP A 5 -22.51 4.93 1.40
CA TRP A 5 -22.37 3.49 1.59
C TRP A 5 -21.47 3.21 2.79
N ILE A 6 -21.66 2.05 3.40
CA ILE A 6 -20.82 1.57 4.50
C ILE A 6 -20.39 0.14 4.19
N ALA A 7 -19.10 -0.13 4.39
CA ALA A 7 -18.52 -1.47 4.40
C ALA A 7 -17.71 -1.60 5.69
N SER A 8 -17.84 -2.73 6.38
CA SER A 8 -16.93 -3.09 7.47
C SER A 8 -15.74 -3.86 6.90
N ALA A 9 -14.58 -3.69 7.53
CA ALA A 9 -13.33 -4.29 7.10
C ALA A 9 -12.55 -4.86 8.30
N PRO A 10 -11.48 -5.66 8.07
CA PRO A 10 -10.50 -5.98 9.10
C PRO A 10 -9.97 -4.73 9.81
N PRO A 11 -9.45 -4.84 11.04
CA PRO A 11 -8.73 -3.74 11.67
C PRO A 11 -7.52 -3.32 10.84
N ASP A 12 -7.25 -2.02 10.85
CA ASP A 12 -5.96 -1.48 10.41
C ASP A 12 -4.96 -1.61 11.58
N TYR A 13 -3.97 -2.50 11.41
CA TYR A 13 -2.98 -2.77 12.45
C TYR A 13 -1.75 -1.85 12.36
N ALA A 14 -1.69 -0.91 11.41
CA ALA A 14 -0.70 0.16 11.43
C ALA A 14 -1.25 1.49 10.86
N PRO A 15 -2.21 2.16 11.54
CA PRO A 15 -3.00 3.26 10.94
C PRO A 15 -2.24 4.52 10.51
N GLN A 16 -0.95 4.58 10.82
CA GLN A 16 -0.06 5.69 10.44
C GLN A 16 0.86 5.32 9.27
N ILE A 17 0.78 4.09 8.76
CA ILE A 17 1.52 3.59 7.62
C ILE A 17 0.52 3.44 6.48
N GLN A 18 0.59 4.33 5.49
CA GLN A 18 -0.35 4.29 4.36
C GLN A 18 0.07 3.20 3.34
N PRO A 19 -0.89 2.50 2.74
CA PRO A 19 -0.65 1.66 1.57
C PRO A 19 0.05 2.44 0.45
N ILE A 20 0.97 1.78 -0.26
CA ILE A 20 1.69 2.38 -1.42
C ILE A 20 0.72 2.83 -2.50
N SER A 21 -0.25 1.98 -2.82
CA SER A 21 -1.41 2.27 -3.65
C SER A 21 -2.63 2.21 -2.75
N THR A 22 -3.43 3.26 -2.74
CA THR A 22 -4.62 3.37 -1.91
C THR A 22 -5.89 3.19 -2.73
N LEU A 23 -7.01 2.88 -2.07
CA LEU A 23 -8.30 2.82 -2.75
C LEU A 23 -8.67 4.16 -3.39
N TYR A 24 -8.25 5.28 -2.80
CA TYR A 24 -8.39 6.60 -3.42
C TYR A 24 -7.68 6.65 -4.77
N ASP A 25 -6.42 6.23 -4.84
CA ASP A 25 -5.60 6.22 -6.07
C ASP A 25 -6.26 5.38 -7.19
N LEU A 26 -6.87 4.25 -6.83
CA LEU A 26 -7.60 3.41 -7.80
C LEU A 26 -8.87 4.07 -8.32
N ILE A 27 -9.67 4.69 -7.45
CA ILE A 27 -10.94 5.31 -7.84
C ILE A 27 -10.69 6.48 -8.78
N ILE A 28 -9.76 7.37 -8.42
CA ILE A 28 -9.40 8.51 -9.29
C ILE A 28 -8.70 8.03 -10.56
N GLY A 29 -7.89 6.97 -10.49
CA GLY A 29 -7.24 6.36 -11.64
C GLY A 29 -8.27 5.82 -12.62
N ALA A 30 -9.29 5.12 -12.12
CA ALA A 30 -10.42 4.65 -12.91
C ALA A 30 -11.17 5.83 -13.55
N GLY A 31 -11.37 6.93 -12.83
CA GLY A 31 -12.09 8.14 -13.27
C GLY A 31 -11.31 9.09 -14.18
N SER A 32 -9.99 8.97 -14.27
CA SER A 32 -9.10 9.88 -15.03
C SER A 32 -8.72 9.38 -16.43
N GLN A 33 -8.13 10.27 -17.23
CA GLN A 33 -7.53 10.02 -18.54
C GLN A 33 -6.05 10.47 -18.53
N PRO A 34 -5.21 9.92 -19.43
CA PRO A 34 -3.83 10.38 -19.60
C PRO A 34 -3.77 11.90 -19.82
N GLY A 35 -2.92 12.59 -19.07
CA GLY A 35 -2.78 14.05 -19.12
C GLY A 35 -3.77 14.87 -18.29
N ASP A 36 -4.69 14.26 -17.53
CA ASP A 36 -5.67 14.99 -16.70
C ASP A 36 -5.03 15.80 -15.56
N PHE A 37 -3.81 15.45 -15.15
CA PHE A 37 -3.12 16.07 -14.02
C PHE A 37 -1.90 16.87 -14.49
N SER A 38 -1.81 18.12 -14.03
CA SER A 38 -0.59 18.90 -14.15
C SER A 38 0.46 18.34 -13.21
N SER A 39 1.60 17.92 -13.76
CA SER A 39 2.65 17.28 -12.99
C SER A 39 3.34 18.26 -12.03
N GLU A 40 3.43 17.84 -10.78
CA GLU A 40 4.00 18.57 -9.67
C GLU A 40 4.62 17.57 -8.69
N ILE A 41 5.53 18.03 -7.85
CA ILE A 41 6.24 17.17 -6.91
C ILE A 41 5.30 16.46 -5.91
N SER A 42 4.17 17.06 -5.52
CA SER A 42 3.19 16.45 -4.59
C SER A 42 2.49 15.21 -5.17
N LEU A 43 2.41 15.05 -6.50
CA LEU A 43 1.84 13.84 -7.13
C LEU A 43 2.77 12.63 -7.05
N VAL A 44 4.08 12.87 -6.82
CA VAL A 44 5.10 11.82 -6.76
C VAL A 44 5.60 11.61 -5.33
N PHE A 45 5.69 12.68 -4.54
CA PHE A 45 6.19 12.61 -3.17
C PHE A 45 5.37 11.66 -2.30
N SER A 46 4.04 11.66 -2.42
CA SER A 46 3.18 10.76 -1.63
C SER A 46 3.57 9.30 -1.84
N LEU A 47 3.82 8.90 -3.09
CA LEU A 47 4.28 7.56 -3.45
C LEU A 47 5.64 7.25 -2.79
N LEU A 48 6.65 8.10 -3.02
CA LEU A 48 7.99 7.89 -2.48
C LEU A 48 7.98 7.83 -0.94
N TYR A 49 7.16 8.66 -0.30
CA TYR A 49 7.04 8.70 1.15
C TYR A 49 6.37 7.45 1.71
N ARG A 50 5.32 6.94 1.05
CA ARG A 50 4.69 5.66 1.41
C ARG A 50 5.71 4.52 1.33
N PHE A 51 6.44 4.40 0.22
CA PHE A 51 7.52 3.42 0.06
C PHE A 51 8.57 3.50 1.18
N TYR A 52 9.05 4.72 1.49
CA TYR A 52 10.04 4.92 2.56
C TYR A 52 9.54 4.43 3.92
N ARG A 53 8.23 4.59 4.20
CA ARG A 53 7.63 4.24 5.49
C ARG A 53 7.26 2.77 5.62
N MET A 54 7.23 2.00 4.53
CA MET A 54 7.01 0.55 4.60
C MET A 54 8.07 -0.19 5.43
N GLN A 55 9.24 0.43 5.63
CA GLN A 55 10.31 -0.05 6.52
C GLN A 55 9.82 -0.40 7.95
N TRP A 56 8.70 0.16 8.39
CA TRP A 56 8.17 -0.05 9.73
C TRP A 56 7.37 -1.35 9.88
N VAL A 57 6.91 -1.90 8.76
CA VAL A 57 5.97 -3.02 8.70
C VAL A 57 6.43 -4.17 7.80
N ASN A 58 7.50 -3.97 7.02
CA ASN A 58 8.07 -4.98 6.16
C ASN A 58 9.60 -4.94 6.16
N ALA A 59 10.23 -6.11 6.38
CA ALA A 59 11.67 -6.27 6.42
C ALA A 59 12.28 -6.06 5.03
N GLY A 60 11.56 -6.43 3.95
CA GLY A 60 11.98 -6.19 2.57
C GLY A 60 12.13 -4.70 2.23
N ASP A 61 11.45 -3.81 2.98
CA ASP A 61 11.55 -2.35 2.81
C ASP A 61 12.49 -1.69 3.84
N PHE A 62 12.99 -2.46 4.82
CA PHE A 62 13.93 -1.99 5.84
C PHE A 62 15.38 -2.43 5.58
N LEU A 63 15.56 -3.69 5.15
CA LEU A 63 16.86 -4.33 4.90
C LEU A 63 17.31 -4.13 3.45
N ALA A 64 18.63 -4.10 3.23
CA ALA A 64 19.24 -3.87 1.93
C ALA A 64 19.07 -5.08 0.97
N PRO A 65 18.84 -4.86 -0.34
CA PRO A 65 18.56 -3.58 -0.99
C PRO A 65 17.10 -3.13 -0.80
N SER A 66 16.88 -1.92 -0.27
CA SER A 66 15.54 -1.34 -0.08
C SER A 66 15.42 0.09 -0.64
N PHE A 67 14.18 0.53 -0.90
CA PHE A 67 13.92 1.91 -1.28
C PHE A 67 14.37 2.88 -0.18
N ARG A 68 14.18 2.52 1.09
CA ARG A 68 14.69 3.26 2.25
C ARG A 68 16.19 3.52 2.14
N GLU A 69 16.98 2.48 1.93
CA GLU A 69 18.45 2.59 1.81
C GLU A 69 18.85 3.54 0.68
N LYS A 70 18.14 3.50 -0.46
CA LYS A 70 18.40 4.44 -1.57
C LYS A 70 18.21 5.89 -1.12
N ILE A 71 17.12 6.20 -0.43
CA ILE A 71 16.83 7.55 0.05
C ILE A 71 17.81 7.99 1.15
N ASP A 72 18.14 7.09 2.08
CA ASP A 72 19.10 7.37 3.16
C ASP A 72 20.49 7.69 2.57
N LYS A 73 20.93 6.93 1.55
CA LYS A 73 22.19 7.18 0.84
C LYS A 73 22.19 8.52 0.10
N LEU A 74 21.12 8.84 -0.63
CA LEU A 74 20.99 10.14 -1.29
C LEU A 74 21.03 11.30 -0.29
N THR A 75 20.45 11.11 0.89
CA THR A 75 20.47 12.08 1.98
C THR A 75 21.89 12.28 2.51
N ALA A 76 22.58 11.19 2.83
CA ALA A 76 23.98 11.21 3.29
C ALA A 76 24.94 11.84 2.25
N ASP A 77 24.69 11.61 0.96
CA ASP A 77 25.49 12.17 -0.14
C ASP A 77 25.15 13.64 -0.47
N GLY A 78 24.22 14.28 0.25
CA GLY A 78 23.78 15.66 -0.01
C GLY A 78 22.92 15.82 -1.27
N LYS A 79 22.41 14.72 -1.82
CA LYS A 79 21.64 14.65 -3.07
C LYS A 79 20.12 14.56 -2.86
N PHE A 80 19.64 14.61 -1.62
CA PHE A 80 18.19 14.58 -1.32
C PHE A 80 17.40 15.66 -2.08
N HIS A 81 18.00 16.83 -2.29
CA HIS A 81 17.38 17.93 -3.04
C HIS A 81 16.96 17.55 -4.48
N CYS A 82 17.57 16.51 -5.06
CA CYS A 82 17.20 16.03 -6.39
C CYS A 82 15.83 15.37 -6.46
N LEU A 83 15.19 15.04 -5.34
CA LEU A 83 13.81 14.58 -5.33
C LEU A 83 12.83 15.69 -5.71
N TYR A 84 13.10 16.94 -5.33
CA TYR A 84 12.20 18.08 -5.54
C TYR A 84 12.76 19.14 -6.50
N SER A 85 13.91 18.89 -7.12
CA SER A 85 14.51 19.75 -8.15
C SER A 85 14.32 19.17 -9.55
N SER A 86 13.79 19.98 -10.47
CA SER A 86 13.70 19.65 -11.90
C SER A 86 14.97 19.99 -12.68
N SER A 87 16.03 20.47 -12.02
CA SER A 87 17.28 20.86 -12.69
C SER A 87 17.90 19.69 -13.49
N PRO A 88 18.61 19.97 -14.59
CA PRO A 88 19.31 18.95 -15.37
C PRO A 88 20.32 18.14 -14.55
N ASP A 89 21.01 18.77 -13.58
CA ASP A 89 22.00 18.11 -12.73
C ASP A 89 21.39 17.01 -11.84
N CYS A 90 20.10 17.11 -11.55
CA CYS A 90 19.36 16.11 -10.79
C CYS A 90 18.72 15.02 -11.66
N ALA A 91 18.76 15.15 -13.00
CA ALA A 91 18.17 14.15 -13.90
C ALA A 91 18.75 12.73 -13.71
N PRO A 92 20.06 12.52 -13.49
CA PRO A 92 20.60 11.19 -13.22
C PRO A 92 20.02 10.53 -11.96
N VAL A 93 19.83 11.31 -10.88
CA VAL A 93 19.25 10.79 -9.63
C VAL A 93 17.78 10.41 -9.83
N ARG A 94 17.01 11.25 -10.55
CA ARG A 94 15.60 10.94 -10.83
C ARG A 94 15.46 9.72 -11.75
N GLN A 95 16.36 9.57 -12.73
CA GLN A 95 16.44 8.39 -13.60
C GLN A 95 16.76 7.13 -12.80
N GLU A 96 17.79 7.17 -11.93
CA GLU A 96 18.18 6.05 -11.08
C GLU A 96 17.03 5.56 -10.19
N ILE A 97 16.26 6.49 -9.60
CA ILE A 97 15.10 6.14 -8.78
C ILE A 97 13.98 5.57 -9.64
N PHE A 98 13.66 6.19 -10.78
CA PHE A 98 12.60 5.71 -11.68
C PHE A 98 12.85 4.28 -12.15
N ASP A 99 14.09 3.94 -12.51
CA ASP A 99 14.48 2.63 -13.03
C ASP A 99 14.34 1.49 -12.00
N LEU A 100 14.09 1.83 -10.73
CA LEU A 100 13.76 0.87 -9.69
C LEU A 100 12.31 0.39 -9.79
N PHE A 101 11.40 1.14 -10.41
CA PHE A 101 9.96 0.85 -10.37
C PHE A 101 9.51 0.00 -11.55
N ARG A 102 8.57 -0.91 -11.28
CA ARG A 102 7.96 -1.76 -12.29
C ARG A 102 7.02 -0.97 -13.18
N ASP A 103 7.13 -1.18 -14.48
CA ASP A 103 6.18 -0.63 -15.44
C ASP A 103 4.85 -1.41 -15.38
N PRO A 104 3.70 -0.76 -15.06
CA PRO A 104 2.41 -1.43 -14.96
C PRO A 104 1.84 -1.92 -16.29
N TYR A 105 2.46 -1.58 -17.43
CA TYR A 105 2.15 -2.22 -18.72
C TYR A 105 2.78 -3.60 -18.85
N TYR A 106 3.71 -3.98 -17.97
CA TYR A 106 4.34 -5.30 -17.94
C TYR A 106 4.97 -5.74 -19.28
N SER A 107 5.60 -4.81 -20.01
CA SER A 107 6.19 -5.09 -21.32
C SER A 107 7.44 -5.98 -21.20
N MET A 108 7.31 -7.27 -21.54
CA MET A 108 8.41 -8.25 -21.66
C MET A 108 9.39 -8.27 -20.47
N ALA A 109 8.88 -8.22 -19.24
CA ALA A 109 9.71 -8.33 -18.03
C ALA A 109 10.08 -9.79 -17.75
N ASN A 110 11.37 -10.06 -17.51
CA ASN A 110 11.89 -11.35 -17.07
C ASN A 110 12.47 -11.26 -15.66
N GLU A 111 11.69 -10.68 -14.74
CA GLU A 111 12.02 -10.59 -13.32
C GLU A 111 11.97 -11.97 -12.63
N PRO A 112 12.62 -12.14 -11.46
CA PRO A 112 12.61 -13.40 -10.72
C PRO A 112 11.19 -13.92 -10.47
N VAL A 113 10.98 -15.22 -10.68
CA VAL A 113 9.67 -15.86 -10.55
C VAL A 113 9.33 -16.15 -9.09
N ILE A 114 8.06 -15.96 -8.72
CA ILE A 114 7.55 -16.52 -7.46
C ILE A 114 7.12 -17.97 -7.73
N PRO A 115 7.76 -18.99 -7.14
CA PRO A 115 7.46 -20.39 -7.44
C PRO A 115 6.11 -20.82 -6.84
N ASN A 116 5.52 -21.85 -7.44
CA ASN A 116 4.36 -22.53 -6.86
C ASN A 116 4.82 -23.51 -5.76
N ASN A 117 3.98 -23.76 -4.75
CA ASN A 117 4.27 -24.77 -3.72
C ASN A 117 4.26 -26.21 -4.26
N GLN A 118 3.70 -26.44 -5.45
CA GLN A 118 3.84 -27.66 -6.22
C GLN A 118 5.12 -27.59 -7.07
N THR A 119 6.22 -28.08 -6.50
CA THR A 119 7.53 -28.02 -7.13
C THR A 119 7.71 -29.08 -8.21
N THR A 120 8.47 -28.75 -9.26
CA THR A 120 8.97 -29.71 -10.25
C THR A 120 10.50 -29.72 -10.18
N ASP A 121 11.11 -30.91 -10.13
CA ASP A 121 12.58 -31.07 -10.03
C ASP A 121 13.26 -30.86 -11.40
N LEU A 122 13.19 -29.62 -11.88
CA LEU A 122 13.82 -29.15 -13.11
C LEU A 122 14.54 -27.84 -12.83
N THR A 123 15.72 -27.68 -13.43
CA THR A 123 16.48 -26.43 -13.35
C THR A 123 15.81 -25.39 -14.25
N GLN A 124 15.47 -24.22 -13.69
CA GLN A 124 15.01 -23.10 -14.50
C GLN A 124 16.20 -22.51 -15.28
N VAL A 125 16.11 -22.50 -16.60
CA VAL A 125 17.25 -22.14 -17.48
C VAL A 125 17.10 -20.75 -18.12
N ASP A 126 15.94 -20.10 -18.01
CA ASP A 126 15.64 -18.85 -18.74
C ASP A 126 14.70 -17.86 -18.02
N SER A 127 14.63 -17.91 -16.68
CA SER A 127 13.83 -17.01 -15.86
C SER A 127 14.70 -16.08 -15.00
N GLY A 128 14.18 -14.91 -14.64
CA GLY A 128 14.82 -14.03 -13.65
C GLY A 128 16.13 -13.40 -14.13
N LYS A 129 16.23 -13.03 -15.41
CA LYS A 129 17.41 -12.36 -15.98
C LYS A 129 17.47 -10.87 -15.68
N ASP A 130 16.33 -10.26 -15.38
CA ASP A 130 16.23 -8.84 -15.04
C ASP A 130 16.28 -8.64 -13.52
N ASP A 131 16.76 -7.47 -13.09
CA ASP A 131 16.70 -7.08 -11.68
C ASP A 131 15.24 -6.93 -11.22
N LEU A 132 14.94 -7.45 -10.03
CA LEU A 132 13.62 -7.29 -9.42
C LEU A 132 13.33 -5.81 -9.12
N LYS A 133 12.16 -5.35 -9.57
CA LYS A 133 11.67 -3.97 -9.44
C LYS A 133 10.79 -3.78 -8.20
N PHE A 134 10.69 -2.53 -7.77
CA PHE A 134 9.78 -2.11 -6.72
C PHE A 134 8.35 -1.89 -7.25
N PRO A 135 7.34 -2.16 -6.41
CA PRO A 135 7.45 -2.83 -5.11
C PRO A 135 7.74 -4.33 -5.26
N THR A 136 8.41 -4.92 -4.27
CA THR A 136 8.72 -6.37 -4.22
C THR A 136 7.54 -7.15 -3.62
N TYR A 137 6.32 -6.77 -3.97
CA TYR A 137 5.08 -7.33 -3.42
C TYR A 137 4.41 -8.23 -4.46
N PRO A 138 3.75 -9.33 -4.04
CA PRO A 138 2.94 -10.13 -4.96
C PRO A 138 1.81 -9.30 -5.59
N GLY A 139 1.51 -9.58 -6.86
CA GLY A 139 0.44 -8.96 -7.63
C GLY A 139 -0.72 -9.91 -7.94
N ASP A 140 -1.72 -9.41 -8.68
CA ASP A 140 -2.93 -10.15 -9.06
C ASP A 140 -2.63 -11.50 -9.74
N GLY A 141 -1.53 -11.57 -10.50
CA GLY A 141 -1.11 -12.73 -11.29
C GLY A 141 -0.30 -13.78 -10.53
N ILE A 142 -0.26 -13.73 -9.18
CA ILE A 142 0.56 -14.61 -8.33
C ILE A 142 0.45 -16.11 -8.67
N ASN A 143 -0.73 -16.55 -9.12
CA ASN A 143 -1.03 -17.93 -9.47
C ASN A 143 -0.27 -18.46 -10.71
N TYR A 144 0.39 -17.58 -11.47
CA TYR A 144 0.99 -17.92 -12.77
C TYR A 144 2.51 -17.70 -12.76
N PRO A 145 3.31 -18.69 -12.33
CA PRO A 145 4.77 -18.63 -12.41
C PRO A 145 5.28 -18.18 -13.79
N GLY A 146 6.09 -17.11 -13.82
CA GLY A 146 6.60 -16.50 -15.05
C GLY A 146 5.74 -15.38 -15.63
N SER A 147 4.53 -15.16 -15.10
CA SER A 147 3.74 -13.98 -15.44
C SER A 147 4.40 -12.74 -14.81
N PRO A 148 4.59 -11.64 -15.55
CA PRO A 148 5.10 -10.40 -14.96
C PRO A 148 4.12 -9.82 -13.92
N ALA A 149 2.83 -10.16 -14.01
CA ALA A 149 1.81 -9.76 -13.03
C ALA A 149 1.86 -10.56 -11.72
N GLN A 150 2.80 -11.51 -11.55
CA GLN A 150 3.12 -12.09 -10.24
C GLN A 150 3.59 -11.03 -9.26
N TRP A 151 4.17 -9.94 -9.76
CA TRP A 151 4.62 -8.81 -8.95
C TRP A 151 3.73 -7.60 -9.16
N PHE A 152 3.41 -6.92 -8.06
CA PHE A 152 2.59 -5.73 -8.06
C PHE A 152 3.31 -4.57 -8.77
N ALA A 153 2.60 -3.82 -9.59
CA ALA A 153 3.05 -2.56 -10.14
C ALA A 153 2.13 -1.44 -9.64
N ILE A 154 2.70 -0.26 -9.40
CA ILE A 154 1.91 0.90 -9.01
C ILE A 154 0.90 1.25 -10.12
N PRO A 155 -0.28 1.80 -9.80
CA PRO A 155 -1.28 2.16 -10.81
C PRO A 155 -0.70 3.01 -11.96
N PRO A 156 -1.17 2.83 -13.22
CA PRO A 156 -0.66 3.56 -14.38
C PRO A 156 -0.60 5.08 -14.21
N MET A 157 -1.61 5.66 -13.54
CA MET A 157 -1.66 7.08 -13.22
C MET A 157 -0.47 7.53 -12.34
N LEU A 158 -0.13 6.76 -11.29
CA LEU A 158 1.02 7.06 -10.43
C LEU A 158 2.34 6.90 -11.20
N TYR A 159 2.45 5.86 -12.03
CA TYR A 159 3.64 5.61 -12.85
C TYR A 159 3.85 6.69 -13.92
N GLU A 160 2.78 7.23 -14.51
CA GLU A 160 2.86 8.36 -15.45
C GLU A 160 3.42 9.61 -14.77
N GLN A 161 2.96 9.94 -13.57
CA GLN A 161 3.50 11.07 -12.80
C GLN A 161 4.95 10.85 -12.41
N LEU A 162 5.33 9.62 -12.03
CA LEU A 162 6.72 9.25 -11.78
C LEU A 162 7.59 9.40 -13.03
N ARG A 163 7.07 9.06 -14.22
CA ARG A 163 7.74 9.27 -15.51
C ARG A 163 7.93 10.76 -15.84
N ASN A 164 6.90 11.59 -15.61
CA ASN A 164 7.01 13.04 -15.81
C ASN A 164 8.03 13.66 -14.84
N TRP A 165 8.05 13.20 -13.59
CA TRP A 165 9.05 13.59 -12.60
C TRP A 165 10.47 13.23 -13.02
N LYS A 166 10.69 11.99 -13.46
CA LYS A 166 11.97 11.54 -14.03
C LYS A 166 12.47 12.50 -15.11
N ASP A 167 11.59 12.83 -16.06
CA ASP A 167 11.87 13.73 -17.18
C ASP A 167 12.05 15.21 -16.78
N GLY A 168 11.87 15.57 -15.51
CA GLY A 168 11.93 16.96 -15.05
C GLY A 168 10.71 17.80 -15.44
N LYS A 169 9.63 17.17 -15.90
CA LYS A 169 8.37 17.81 -16.31
C LYS A 169 7.42 17.95 -15.12
N PHE A 170 7.86 18.66 -14.08
CA PHE A 170 7.05 18.88 -12.90
C PHE A 170 7.37 20.22 -12.24
N GLU A 171 6.38 20.79 -11.56
CA GLU A 171 6.55 21.99 -10.74
C GLU A 171 6.89 21.66 -9.29
N THR A 172 7.58 22.58 -8.62
CA THR A 172 7.97 22.49 -7.21
C THR A 172 7.72 23.83 -6.51
N PRO A 173 7.33 23.86 -5.23
CA PRO A 173 7.16 25.11 -4.49
C PRO A 173 8.46 25.93 -4.46
N LYS A 174 8.34 27.27 -4.46
CA LYS A 174 9.48 28.20 -4.61
C LYS A 174 10.51 28.13 -3.48
N HIS A 175 10.11 27.71 -2.29
CA HIS A 175 10.94 27.74 -1.07
C HIS A 175 11.10 26.36 -0.43
N CYS A 176 11.41 25.34 -1.26
CA CYS A 176 11.74 24.00 -0.77
C CYS A 176 13.23 23.91 -0.41
N ASN A 177 13.52 23.71 0.87
CA ASN A 177 14.85 23.30 1.33
C ASN A 177 14.68 22.26 2.43
N PHE A 178 14.50 21.01 2.02
CA PHE A 178 14.32 19.88 2.93
C PHE A 178 15.65 19.15 3.09
N THR A 179 15.97 18.79 4.32
CA THR A 179 17.16 18.01 4.67
C THR A 179 16.95 16.51 4.50
N ASN A 180 15.71 16.04 4.71
CA ASN A 180 15.35 14.63 4.59
C ASN A 180 13.86 14.46 4.23
N ILE A 181 13.47 13.20 3.99
CA ILE A 181 12.14 12.86 3.52
C ILE A 181 11.03 13.08 4.55
N ASP A 182 11.33 12.93 5.85
CA ASP A 182 10.35 13.16 6.91
C ASP A 182 10.06 14.66 7.12
N GLU A 183 11.05 15.52 6.92
CA GLU A 183 10.85 16.97 6.91
C GLU A 183 9.92 17.40 5.76
N MET A 184 10.18 16.88 4.56
CA MET A 184 9.30 17.07 3.40
C MET A 184 7.89 16.51 3.67
N GLY A 185 7.78 15.38 4.37
CA GLY A 185 6.52 14.78 4.80
C GLY A 185 5.72 15.68 5.74
N ARG A 186 6.37 16.25 6.76
CA ARG A 186 5.74 17.21 7.69
C ARG A 186 5.26 18.48 6.97
N PHE A 187 6.04 18.98 6.01
CA PHE A 187 5.63 20.12 5.19
C PHE A 187 4.36 19.84 4.38
N TYR A 188 4.26 18.68 3.75
CA TYR A 188 3.04 18.33 2.99
C TYR A 188 1.86 17.97 3.89
N GLN A 189 2.10 17.39 5.06
CA GLN A 189 1.08 17.20 6.08
C GLN A 189 0.43 18.53 6.48
N SER A 190 1.22 19.61 6.65
CA SER A 190 0.64 20.91 7.00
C SER A 190 -0.27 21.46 5.89
N GLN A 191 0.01 21.17 4.61
CA GLN A 191 -0.87 21.58 3.51
C GLN A 191 -2.26 20.94 3.61
N PHE A 192 -2.36 19.68 4.07
CA PHE A 192 -3.64 19.03 4.33
C PHE A 192 -4.35 19.59 5.56
N LEU A 193 -3.60 19.93 6.61
CA LEU A 193 -4.17 20.54 7.82
C LEU A 193 -4.76 21.93 7.50
N ASP A 194 -4.06 22.73 6.70
CA ASP A 194 -4.55 24.04 6.24
C ASP A 194 -5.78 23.88 5.33
N ALA A 195 -5.74 22.92 4.38
CA ALA A 195 -6.90 22.62 3.53
C ALA A 195 -8.13 22.16 4.32
N ALA A 196 -7.93 21.45 5.43
CA ALA A 196 -9.02 21.00 6.31
C ALA A 196 -9.73 22.14 7.05
N ALA A 197 -9.11 23.32 7.13
CA ALA A 197 -9.75 24.51 7.69
C ALA A 197 -10.80 25.12 6.74
N ASP A 198 -10.80 24.76 5.45
CA ASP A 198 -11.79 25.20 4.45
C ASP A 198 -13.07 24.34 4.54
N PRO A 199 -14.21 24.87 5.03
CA PRO A 199 -15.43 24.11 5.15
C PRO A 199 -15.97 23.59 3.81
N ALA A 200 -15.65 24.26 2.69
CA ALA A 200 -16.10 23.87 1.36
C ALA A 200 -15.41 22.61 0.82
N LYS A 201 -14.29 22.21 1.44
CA LYS A 201 -13.53 21.00 1.09
C LYS A 201 -13.70 19.88 2.10
N SER A 202 -14.20 20.17 3.31
CA SER A 202 -14.32 19.22 4.42
C SER A 202 -14.93 17.86 4.03
N GLY A 203 -16.04 17.87 3.28
CA GLY A 203 -16.71 16.63 2.85
C GLY A 203 -15.84 15.75 1.94
N LEU A 204 -15.14 16.35 0.98
CA LEU A 204 -14.28 15.62 0.04
C LEU A 204 -12.95 15.20 0.66
N LEU A 205 -12.41 16.02 1.58
CA LEU A 205 -11.25 15.66 2.39
C LEU A 205 -11.57 14.46 3.30
N MET A 206 -12.78 14.40 3.87
CA MET A 206 -13.24 13.23 4.63
C MET A 206 -13.36 12.00 3.74
N THR A 207 -13.96 12.11 2.55
CA THR A 207 -14.02 11.01 1.58
C THR A 207 -12.62 10.49 1.24
N ARG A 208 -11.69 11.39 0.91
CA ARG A 208 -10.30 11.05 0.63
C ARG A 208 -9.61 10.40 1.81
N ALA A 209 -9.71 10.98 3.01
CA ALA A 209 -9.06 10.47 4.21
C ALA A 209 -9.47 9.04 4.55
N VAL A 210 -10.74 8.68 4.32
CA VAL A 210 -11.19 7.29 4.45
C VAL A 210 -10.54 6.41 3.39
N LEU A 211 -10.63 6.79 2.11
CA LEU A 211 -10.16 5.96 1.00
C LEU A 211 -8.63 5.80 0.93
N GLU A 212 -7.86 6.75 1.46
CA GLU A 212 -6.40 6.68 1.52
C GLU A 212 -5.87 5.72 2.60
N THR A 213 -6.72 5.24 3.51
CA THR A 213 -6.35 4.21 4.49
C THR A 213 -6.55 2.78 3.98
N LEU A 214 -7.30 2.61 2.88
CA LEU A 214 -7.62 1.28 2.32
C LEU A 214 -6.64 0.90 1.21
N TYR A 215 -6.40 -0.40 1.04
CA TYR A 215 -5.52 -0.91 -0.01
C TYR A 215 -6.09 -0.69 -1.42
N GLY A 216 -5.24 -0.16 -2.29
CA GLY A 216 -5.48 0.09 -3.72
C GLY A 216 -4.89 -0.99 -4.62
N GLY A 217 -5.00 -2.25 -4.22
CA GLY A 217 -4.41 -3.40 -4.91
C GLY A 217 -2.99 -3.73 -4.43
N GLY A 218 -2.44 -4.86 -4.84
CA GLY A 218 -3.01 -5.93 -5.68
C GLY A 218 -4.21 -6.68 -5.07
N PHE A 219 -4.93 -7.41 -5.91
CA PHE A 219 -6.22 -7.99 -5.56
C PHE A 219 -6.21 -9.52 -5.63
N HIS A 220 -5.94 -10.15 -4.48
CA HIS A 220 -6.02 -11.61 -4.29
C HIS A 220 -6.48 -12.01 -2.86
N PRO A 221 -7.73 -11.70 -2.45
CA PRO A 221 -8.63 -10.70 -3.04
C PRO A 221 -8.26 -9.25 -2.61
N GLY A 222 -7.44 -9.05 -1.58
CA GLY A 222 -7.14 -7.73 -1.01
C GLY A 222 -7.23 -7.76 0.53
N VAL A 223 -7.45 -6.60 1.16
CA VAL A 223 -7.70 -6.50 2.61
C VAL A 223 -9.14 -6.08 2.90
N GLU A 224 -9.52 -4.86 2.52
CA GLU A 224 -10.86 -4.32 2.85
C GLU A 224 -11.87 -4.52 1.73
N LEU A 225 -11.44 -4.27 0.49
CA LEU A 225 -12.23 -4.37 -0.75
C LEU A 225 -11.36 -4.93 -1.87
N THR A 226 -11.95 -5.15 -3.05
CA THR A 226 -11.26 -5.83 -4.16
C THR A 226 -11.52 -5.20 -5.54
N TRP A 227 -11.14 -5.92 -6.59
CA TRP A 227 -11.01 -5.48 -7.97
C TRP A 227 -12.21 -4.73 -8.57
N PRO A 228 -13.51 -4.96 -8.24
CA PRO A 228 -14.59 -4.17 -8.82
C PRO A 228 -14.40 -2.67 -8.59
N MET A 229 -13.78 -2.29 -7.47
CA MET A 229 -13.53 -0.89 -7.12
C MET A 229 -12.61 -0.16 -8.11
N ARG A 230 -11.86 -0.87 -8.96
CA ARG A 230 -11.04 -0.25 -10.02
C ARG A 230 -11.78 0.01 -11.34
N HIS A 231 -13.09 -0.24 -11.39
CA HIS A 231 -13.92 -0.06 -12.57
C HIS A 231 -14.87 1.13 -12.42
N ARG A 232 -14.93 2.00 -13.45
CA ARG A 232 -15.83 3.16 -13.47
C ARG A 232 -17.31 2.79 -13.28
N GLN A 233 -17.72 1.60 -13.73
CA GLN A 233 -19.10 1.12 -13.63
C GLN A 233 -19.61 1.03 -12.18
N MET A 234 -18.71 0.89 -11.20
CA MET A 234 -19.06 0.91 -9.77
C MET A 234 -19.52 2.28 -9.27
N TYR A 235 -19.30 3.35 -10.04
CA TYR A 235 -19.56 4.72 -9.62
C TYR A 235 -20.66 5.36 -10.45
N ALA A 236 -21.66 5.93 -9.77
CA ALA A 236 -22.65 6.80 -10.37
C ALA A 236 -22.14 8.25 -10.54
N GLU A 237 -21.11 8.61 -9.76
CA GLU A 237 -20.38 9.88 -9.87
C GLU A 237 -18.92 9.62 -9.48
N ASP A 238 -17.99 10.07 -10.31
CA ASP A 238 -16.55 10.04 -10.09
C ASP A 238 -15.92 11.33 -10.67
N LYS A 239 -16.26 12.47 -10.07
CA LYS A 239 -15.95 13.79 -10.63
C LYS A 239 -14.95 14.58 -9.79
N ARG A 240 -13.88 15.07 -10.44
CA ARG A 240 -12.95 16.03 -9.83
C ARG A 240 -13.66 17.36 -9.56
N THR A 241 -13.74 17.74 -8.29
CA THR A 241 -14.42 18.96 -7.83
C THR A 241 -13.43 20.09 -7.58
N TYR A 242 -12.26 19.77 -7.03
CA TYR A 242 -11.15 20.70 -6.91
C TYR A 242 -9.91 20.08 -7.56
N ASP A 243 -9.25 20.84 -8.44
CA ASP A 243 -8.00 20.42 -9.06
C ASP A 243 -6.85 20.34 -8.04
N PHE A 244 -6.94 21.16 -6.98
CA PHE A 244 -5.92 21.28 -5.94
C PHE A 244 -6.52 21.10 -4.54
N VAL A 245 -5.81 20.39 -3.67
CA VAL A 245 -6.15 20.26 -2.25
C VAL A 245 -5.97 21.62 -1.55
N HIS A 246 -4.83 22.26 -1.78
CA HIS A 246 -4.47 23.52 -1.14
C HIS A 246 -3.79 24.46 -2.14
N ALA A 247 -3.82 25.76 -1.87
CA ALA A 247 -3.04 26.75 -2.60
C ALA A 247 -2.56 27.83 -1.64
N ASN A 248 -1.26 28.06 -1.58
CA ASN A 248 -0.64 29.13 -0.81
C ASN A 248 0.63 29.63 -1.52
N ASP A 249 1.07 30.85 -1.20
CA ASP A 249 2.33 31.44 -1.68
C ASP A 249 2.55 31.37 -3.21
N GLY A 250 1.45 31.44 -3.97
CA GLY A 250 1.47 31.37 -5.43
C GLY A 250 1.80 29.98 -6.00
N TYR A 251 1.65 28.94 -5.20
CA TYR A 251 1.77 27.53 -5.58
C TYR A 251 0.48 26.78 -5.27
N CYS A 252 0.09 25.84 -6.12
CA CYS A 252 -1.08 25.00 -5.93
C CYS A 252 -0.62 23.56 -5.67
N TYR A 253 -1.10 22.94 -4.61
CA TYR A 253 -0.80 21.54 -4.28
C TYR A 253 -1.96 20.67 -4.76
N GLY A 254 -1.75 20.00 -5.88
CA GLY A 254 -2.67 19.07 -6.52
C GLY A 254 -3.00 17.87 -5.65
N PHE A 255 -2.03 17.00 -5.38
CA PHE A 255 -2.26 15.70 -4.73
C PHE A 255 -3.40 14.88 -5.39
N TYR A 256 -3.51 14.95 -6.71
CA TYR A 256 -4.60 14.40 -7.52
C TYR A 256 -5.98 15.02 -7.26
N GLY A 257 -6.04 16.18 -6.60
CA GLY A 257 -7.26 16.95 -6.36
C GLY A 257 -8.16 16.34 -5.29
N LEU A 258 -9.42 16.80 -5.29
CA LEU A 258 -10.50 16.30 -4.45
C LEU A 258 -11.70 15.92 -5.31
N TRP A 259 -12.22 14.72 -5.12
CA TRP A 259 -13.22 14.11 -5.99
C TRP A 259 -14.53 13.83 -5.26
N GLU A 260 -15.65 14.18 -5.90
CA GLU A 260 -16.98 13.74 -5.50
C GLU A 260 -17.17 12.33 -6.05
N VAL A 261 -17.29 11.36 -5.13
CA VAL A 261 -17.44 9.95 -5.47
C VAL A 261 -18.74 9.41 -4.88
N ARG A 262 -19.55 8.76 -5.74
CA ARG A 262 -20.78 8.08 -5.37
C ARG A 262 -20.82 6.71 -6.01
N LEU A 263 -21.04 5.68 -5.20
CA LEU A 263 -21.28 4.33 -5.71
C LEU A 263 -22.57 4.28 -6.53
N ASN A 264 -22.55 3.45 -7.56
CA ASN A 264 -23.71 3.05 -8.34
C ASN A 264 -24.57 2.11 -7.50
N ALA A 265 -25.34 2.68 -6.58
CA ALA A 265 -26.22 1.94 -5.69
C ALA A 265 -27.56 1.63 -6.37
N ALA A 266 -28.01 0.38 -6.25
CA ALA A 266 -29.33 -0.04 -6.72
C ALA A 266 -30.44 0.67 -5.94
N THR A 267 -31.48 1.11 -6.66
CA THR A 267 -32.72 1.61 -6.06
C THR A 267 -33.44 0.53 -5.25
N PRO A 268 -34.33 0.87 -4.31
CA PRO A 268 -35.10 -0.11 -3.57
C PRO A 268 -35.88 -1.10 -4.45
N GLU A 269 -36.36 -0.64 -5.61
CA GLU A 269 -37.05 -1.48 -6.60
C GLU A 269 -36.07 -2.44 -7.30
N GLU A 270 -34.93 -1.93 -7.78
CA GLU A 270 -33.90 -2.77 -8.42
C GLU A 270 -33.35 -3.82 -7.44
N GLN A 271 -33.18 -3.47 -6.16
CA GLN A 271 -32.72 -4.42 -5.13
C GLN A 271 -33.65 -5.63 -5.01
N GLN A 272 -34.97 -5.47 -5.16
CA GLN A 272 -35.89 -6.61 -5.10
C GLN A 272 -35.66 -7.62 -6.22
N GLU A 273 -35.11 -7.18 -7.35
CA GLU A 273 -34.86 -8.00 -8.53
C GLU A 273 -33.45 -8.61 -8.51
N ILE A 274 -32.44 -7.87 -8.03
CA ILE A 274 -31.03 -8.24 -8.25
C ILE A 274 -30.28 -8.72 -7.00
N PHE A 275 -30.85 -8.59 -5.79
CA PHE A 275 -30.14 -8.87 -4.54
C PHE A 275 -29.57 -10.29 -4.43
N TYR A 276 -30.24 -11.27 -5.05
CA TYR A 276 -29.82 -12.68 -5.04
C TYR A 276 -29.31 -13.16 -6.41
N ASN A 277 -28.97 -12.26 -7.33
CA ASN A 277 -28.46 -12.67 -8.62
C ASN A 277 -27.08 -13.34 -8.49
N ASP A 278 -26.87 -14.32 -9.34
CA ASP A 278 -25.61 -15.02 -9.54
C ASP A 278 -25.37 -15.26 -11.05
N PHE A 279 -24.26 -15.92 -11.36
CA PHE A 279 -23.90 -16.35 -12.72
C PHE A 279 -24.18 -17.84 -12.94
N GLY A 280 -24.95 -18.49 -12.06
CA GLY A 280 -25.16 -19.92 -12.04
C GLY A 280 -24.03 -20.68 -11.34
N PHE A 281 -23.49 -21.70 -12.00
CA PHE A 281 -22.50 -22.61 -11.39
C PHE A 281 -21.12 -21.97 -11.21
N GLU A 282 -20.71 -21.12 -12.15
CA GLU A 282 -19.43 -20.43 -12.13
C GLU A 282 -19.58 -19.03 -12.74
N MET A 283 -18.72 -18.11 -12.29
CA MET A 283 -18.56 -16.80 -12.91
C MET A 283 -17.27 -16.82 -13.71
N VAL A 284 -17.32 -16.45 -14.99
CA VAL A 284 -16.15 -16.45 -15.88
C VAL A 284 -15.83 -15.03 -16.36
N PRO A 285 -14.59 -14.77 -16.86
CA PRO A 285 -14.22 -13.44 -17.36
C PRO A 285 -15.17 -12.88 -18.42
N GLU A 286 -15.77 -13.72 -19.25
CA GLU A 286 -16.75 -13.31 -20.28
C GLU A 286 -18.03 -12.72 -19.66
N ASP A 287 -18.43 -13.16 -18.47
CA ASP A 287 -19.59 -12.59 -17.77
C ASP A 287 -19.32 -11.16 -17.35
N ILE A 288 -18.12 -10.92 -16.81
CA ILE A 288 -17.67 -9.57 -16.45
C ILE A 288 -17.53 -8.71 -17.70
N GLN A 289 -16.94 -9.23 -18.77
CA GLN A 289 -16.78 -8.51 -20.03
C GLN A 289 -18.14 -8.05 -20.60
N LYS A 290 -19.15 -8.93 -20.62
CA LYS A 290 -20.51 -8.60 -21.07
C LYS A 290 -21.19 -7.59 -20.15
N SER A 291 -21.02 -7.75 -18.84
CA SER A 291 -21.61 -6.85 -17.85
C SER A 291 -21.13 -5.39 -17.97
N LEU A 292 -20.06 -5.11 -18.72
CA LEU A 292 -19.61 -3.74 -18.97
C LEU A 292 -20.58 -2.93 -19.85
N ASP A 293 -21.42 -3.61 -20.65
CA ASP A 293 -22.51 -2.97 -21.39
C ASP A 293 -23.71 -2.71 -20.46
N PRO A 294 -24.13 -1.44 -20.28
CA PRO A 294 -25.32 -1.09 -19.49
C PRO A 294 -26.62 -1.78 -19.90
N ASN A 295 -26.69 -2.31 -21.13
CA ASN A 295 -27.87 -3.02 -21.64
C ASN A 295 -27.81 -4.53 -21.44
N ASP A 296 -26.66 -5.09 -21.03
CA ASP A 296 -26.54 -6.52 -20.76
C ASP A 296 -27.29 -6.88 -19.47
N LYS A 297 -27.93 -8.05 -19.46
CA LYS A 297 -28.67 -8.54 -18.30
C LYS A 297 -27.79 -8.66 -17.04
N ASN A 298 -26.47 -8.82 -17.20
CA ASN A 298 -25.51 -8.97 -16.12
C ASN A 298 -24.98 -7.63 -15.57
N TYR A 299 -25.42 -6.49 -16.12
CA TYR A 299 -25.02 -5.15 -15.63
C TYR A 299 -25.36 -4.93 -14.14
N TRP A 300 -26.26 -5.74 -13.57
CA TRP A 300 -26.60 -5.72 -12.15
C TRP A 300 -25.37 -5.83 -11.23
N ILE A 301 -24.29 -6.49 -11.66
CA ILE A 301 -23.05 -6.62 -10.86
C ILE A 301 -22.43 -5.28 -10.49
N TRP A 302 -22.67 -4.24 -11.30
CA TRP A 302 -22.19 -2.87 -11.07
C TRP A 302 -23.18 -2.00 -10.29
N LYS A 303 -24.40 -2.49 -10.04
CA LYS A 303 -25.43 -1.83 -9.23
C LYS A 303 -25.46 -2.42 -7.83
N SER A 304 -24.73 -1.78 -6.92
CA SER A 304 -24.48 -2.29 -5.57
C SER A 304 -25.77 -2.41 -4.75
N THR A 305 -25.99 -3.59 -4.20
CA THR A 305 -26.94 -3.93 -3.14
C THR A 305 -26.20 -4.25 -1.82
N PRO A 306 -26.86 -4.22 -0.65
CA PRO A 306 -26.19 -4.53 0.62
C PRO A 306 -25.45 -5.88 0.60
N GLY A 307 -24.13 -5.85 0.81
CA GLY A 307 -23.25 -7.02 0.77
C GLY A 307 -22.35 -7.13 -0.47
N ASP A 308 -22.68 -6.41 -1.55
CA ASP A 308 -21.98 -6.57 -2.84
C ASP A 308 -20.52 -6.13 -2.86
N LEU A 309 -20.13 -5.20 -1.98
CA LEU A 309 -18.75 -4.76 -1.90
C LEU A 309 -17.84 -5.80 -1.22
N THR A 310 -18.37 -6.56 -0.26
CA THR A 310 -17.58 -7.43 0.62
C THR A 310 -17.77 -8.92 0.33
N LYS A 311 -18.77 -9.32 -0.46
CA LYS A 311 -19.03 -10.74 -0.80
C LYS A 311 -17.87 -11.42 -1.54
N TRP A 312 -16.96 -10.63 -2.11
CA TRP A 312 -15.78 -11.09 -2.83
C TRP A 312 -14.60 -11.46 -1.93
N MET A 313 -14.61 -11.00 -0.67
CA MET A 313 -13.51 -11.18 0.26
C MET A 313 -13.56 -12.60 0.86
N GLY A 314 -12.44 -13.09 1.38
CA GLY A 314 -12.39 -14.44 1.95
C GLY A 314 -13.21 -14.56 3.23
N ILE A 315 -13.70 -15.78 3.43
CA ILE A 315 -14.63 -16.13 4.50
C ILE A 315 -14.06 -17.30 5.33
N PRO A 316 -13.75 -17.10 6.62
CA PRO A 316 -13.76 -15.83 7.35
C PRO A 316 -12.55 -14.94 7.01
N TRP A 317 -12.69 -13.61 7.14
CA TRP A 317 -11.63 -12.64 6.82
C TRP A 317 -10.33 -12.86 7.61
N GLN A 318 -10.40 -13.47 8.80
CA GLN A 318 -9.23 -13.76 9.61
C GLN A 318 -8.27 -14.74 8.93
N SER A 319 -8.79 -15.70 8.17
CA SER A 319 -7.95 -16.63 7.41
C SER A 319 -7.21 -15.89 6.29
N ASP A 320 -7.87 -14.97 5.60
CA ASP A 320 -7.22 -14.08 4.62
C ASP A 320 -6.13 -13.24 5.29
N ALA A 321 -6.41 -12.65 6.45
CA ALA A 321 -5.42 -11.87 7.19
C ALA A 321 -4.21 -12.71 7.63
N GLY A 322 -4.44 -13.95 8.08
CA GLY A 322 -3.36 -14.90 8.42
C GLY A 322 -2.55 -15.38 7.21
N SER A 323 -3.13 -15.35 6.01
CA SER A 323 -2.49 -15.69 4.73
C SER A 323 -1.73 -14.51 4.12
N CYS A 324 -2.20 -13.28 4.36
CA CYS A 324 -1.68 -12.04 3.80
C CYS A 324 -0.37 -11.60 4.48
N GLN A 325 0.68 -12.40 4.32
CA GLN A 325 1.98 -12.23 4.96
C GLN A 325 3.11 -12.38 3.92
N THR A 326 4.25 -12.94 4.32
CA THR A 326 5.39 -13.21 3.44
C THR A 326 5.10 -14.31 2.42
N VAL A 327 5.54 -14.11 1.18
CA VAL A 327 5.61 -15.17 0.16
C VAL A 327 7.08 -15.44 -0.13
N TYR A 328 7.60 -16.55 0.42
CA TYR A 328 9.02 -16.89 0.27
C TYR A 328 9.36 -17.31 -1.16
N ILE A 329 10.54 -16.90 -1.61
CA ILE A 329 11.17 -17.31 -2.87
C ILE A 329 12.49 -18.03 -2.55
N ASP A 330 13.15 -18.60 -3.56
CA ASP A 330 14.39 -19.40 -3.37
C ASP A 330 15.57 -18.55 -2.85
N THR A 331 15.50 -17.23 -2.98
CA THR A 331 16.47 -16.30 -2.40
C THR A 331 16.01 -15.78 -1.04
N GLN A 332 16.97 -15.50 -0.15
CA GLN A 332 16.67 -14.92 1.16
C GLN A 332 16.17 -13.48 1.07
N TYR A 333 16.59 -12.73 0.04
CA TYR A 333 16.24 -11.33 -0.16
C TYR A 333 15.93 -11.02 -1.63
N PRO A 334 15.09 -10.01 -1.90
CA PRO A 334 14.22 -9.35 -0.91
C PRO A 334 13.14 -10.31 -0.41
N VAL A 335 12.51 -10.00 0.73
CA VAL A 335 11.44 -10.82 1.31
C VAL A 335 10.10 -10.28 0.79
N PRO A 336 9.41 -10.95 -0.15
CA PRO A 336 8.15 -10.47 -0.67
C PRO A 336 7.06 -10.51 0.39
N ALA A 337 6.27 -9.45 0.46
CA ALA A 337 5.16 -9.32 1.38
C ALA A 337 3.93 -8.83 0.62
N TRP A 338 2.75 -9.31 1.00
CA TRP A 338 1.48 -8.76 0.52
C TRP A 338 1.23 -7.34 1.10
N TRP A 339 0.28 -7.20 2.02
CA TRP A 339 -0.33 -5.91 2.37
C TRP A 339 0.12 -5.38 3.74
N ALA A 340 1.45 -5.21 3.86
CA ALA A 340 2.12 -4.89 5.12
C ALA A 340 1.68 -3.55 5.79
N ALA A 341 1.14 -2.60 5.05
CA ALA A 341 0.72 -1.30 5.60
C ALA A 341 -0.46 -1.44 6.56
N ASN A 342 -1.37 -2.38 6.33
CA ASN A 342 -2.58 -2.56 7.15
C ASN A 342 -2.54 -3.90 7.89
N LEU A 343 -1.87 -4.91 7.32
CA LEU A 343 -1.56 -6.20 7.92
C LEU A 343 -0.03 -6.38 7.96
N PRO A 344 0.68 -5.81 8.95
CA PRO A 344 2.13 -5.86 9.02
C PRO A 344 2.70 -7.27 8.86
N VAL A 345 3.93 -7.36 8.35
CA VAL A 345 4.60 -8.65 8.12
C VAL A 345 5.78 -8.82 9.06
N THR A 346 6.57 -7.77 9.24
CA THR A 346 7.61 -7.75 10.28
C THR A 346 7.62 -6.40 10.98
N VAL A 347 7.73 -6.41 12.30
CA VAL A 347 7.56 -5.21 13.12
C VAL A 347 8.69 -5.01 14.10
N LEU A 348 8.95 -3.75 14.44
CA LEU A 348 9.75 -3.39 15.61
C LEU A 348 8.84 -3.46 16.85
N THR A 349 9.19 -4.28 17.84
CA THR A 349 8.32 -4.47 19.02
C THR A 349 8.55 -3.40 20.08
N LYS A 350 7.54 -3.17 20.93
CA LYS A 350 7.70 -2.36 22.14
C LYS A 350 8.85 -2.85 23.02
N GLU A 351 8.95 -4.16 23.23
CA GLU A 351 10.01 -4.78 24.03
C GLU A 351 11.40 -4.44 23.48
N SER A 352 11.60 -4.60 22.17
CA SER A 352 12.86 -4.23 21.51
C SER A 352 13.18 -2.75 21.73
N MET A 353 12.20 -1.86 21.57
CA MET A 353 12.45 -0.42 21.79
C MET A 353 12.71 -0.06 23.25
N ASP A 354 12.11 -0.75 24.22
CA ASP A 354 12.42 -0.53 25.63
C ASP A 354 13.88 -0.92 25.96
N LYS A 355 14.42 -1.95 25.30
CA LYS A 355 15.84 -2.30 25.37
C LYS A 355 16.74 -1.32 24.63
N VAL A 356 16.31 -0.82 23.47
CA VAL A 356 17.03 0.21 22.72
C VAL A 356 17.18 1.51 23.53
N ARG A 357 16.30 1.79 24.48
CA ARG A 357 16.34 2.98 25.35
C ARG A 357 17.21 2.81 26.61
N GLN A 358 17.71 1.60 26.89
CA GLN A 358 18.49 1.27 28.08
C GLN A 358 19.97 1.55 27.86
N ASN A 359 20.48 2.67 28.41
CA ASN A 359 21.87 3.10 28.24
C ASN A 359 22.90 2.18 28.91
N GLU A 360 22.47 1.29 29.81
CA GLU A 360 23.30 0.24 30.41
C GLU A 360 23.62 -0.91 29.43
N ILE A 361 22.82 -1.06 28.35
CA ILE A 361 23.10 -2.02 27.28
C ILE A 361 24.14 -1.40 26.35
N LEU A 362 25.11 -2.21 25.92
CA LEU A 362 26.15 -1.77 24.96
C LEU A 362 25.50 -1.17 23.71
N GLU A 363 26.03 -0.05 23.24
CA GLU A 363 25.52 0.68 22.08
C GLU A 363 25.35 -0.24 20.85
N GLU A 364 26.35 -1.08 20.57
CA GLU A 364 26.31 -2.05 19.47
C GLU A 364 25.17 -3.06 19.64
N THR A 365 24.93 -3.55 20.86
CA THR A 365 23.80 -4.44 21.15
C THR A 365 22.46 -3.73 20.95
N ARG A 366 22.34 -2.46 21.37
CA ARG A 366 21.13 -1.67 21.13
C ARG A 366 20.89 -1.46 19.63
N ARG A 367 21.95 -1.24 18.83
CA ARG A 367 21.86 -1.18 17.35
C ARG A 367 21.38 -2.51 16.76
N PHE A 368 21.88 -3.65 17.25
CA PHE A 368 21.39 -4.97 16.81
C PHE A 368 19.91 -5.19 17.16
N ILE A 369 19.49 -4.78 18.36
CA ILE A 369 18.08 -4.89 18.78
C ILE A 369 17.18 -4.02 17.91
N TYR A 370 17.58 -2.78 17.61
CA TYR A 370 16.84 -1.88 16.72
C TYR A 370 16.72 -2.44 15.29
N GLY A 371 17.79 -3.08 14.80
CA GLY A 371 17.80 -3.73 13.49
C GLY A 371 16.95 -4.99 13.40
N ASN A 372 16.60 -5.62 14.52
CA ASN A 372 15.84 -6.87 14.55
C ASN A 372 14.32 -6.61 14.42
N ARG A 373 13.67 -7.33 13.51
CA ARG A 373 12.22 -7.24 13.26
C ARG A 373 11.56 -8.59 13.53
N LEU A 374 10.51 -8.58 14.34
CA LEU A 374 9.73 -9.76 14.67
C LEU A 374 8.67 -10.02 13.58
N PRO A 375 8.50 -11.24 13.06
CA PRO A 375 7.34 -11.58 12.24
C PRO A 375 6.04 -11.21 12.95
N TRP A 376 5.14 -10.50 12.28
CA TRP A 376 3.96 -9.92 12.91
C TRP A 376 3.01 -10.98 13.48
N LEU A 377 2.84 -12.11 12.79
CA LEU A 377 2.11 -13.28 13.33
C LEU A 377 2.67 -13.76 14.68
N GLN A 378 3.94 -13.48 14.98
CA GLN A 378 4.57 -13.86 16.25
C GLN A 378 4.38 -12.86 17.39
N THR A 379 3.63 -11.78 17.17
CA THR A 379 3.23 -10.85 18.25
C THR A 379 2.14 -11.42 19.17
N THR A 380 1.54 -12.54 18.80
CA THR A 380 0.64 -13.35 19.63
C THR A 380 0.83 -14.82 19.28
N ASP A 381 0.26 -15.75 20.05
CA ASP A 381 0.37 -17.18 19.74
C ASP A 381 -0.54 -17.57 18.56
N THR A 382 0.01 -17.56 17.36
CA THR A 382 -0.64 -18.05 16.14
C THR A 382 -0.31 -19.52 15.84
N GLY A 383 -0.08 -20.32 16.87
CA GLY A 383 0.13 -21.78 16.76
C GLY A 383 1.59 -22.22 16.73
N PHE A 384 2.53 -21.33 17.06
CA PHE A 384 3.98 -21.63 17.12
C PHE A 384 4.53 -21.75 18.54
N VAL A 385 3.74 -21.43 19.57
CA VAL A 385 4.21 -21.46 20.97
C VAL A 385 4.07 -22.87 21.56
N GLY A 386 5.19 -23.43 22.06
CA GLY A 386 5.20 -24.69 22.80
C GLY A 386 6.22 -25.70 22.28
N TYR A 387 6.63 -26.65 23.14
CA TYR A 387 7.54 -27.73 22.75
C TYR A 387 6.88 -28.60 21.67
N HIS A 388 7.51 -28.68 20.48
CA HIS A 388 6.98 -29.36 19.29
C HIS A 388 5.66 -28.79 18.75
N ALA A 389 5.38 -27.49 18.95
CA ALA A 389 4.29 -26.83 18.23
C ALA A 389 4.59 -26.82 16.72
N GLU A 390 3.59 -27.18 15.91
CA GLU A 390 3.75 -27.34 14.45
C GLU A 390 3.97 -26.00 13.74
N ALA A 391 3.34 -24.91 14.22
CA ALA A 391 3.31 -23.63 13.52
C ALA A 391 2.80 -23.78 12.06
N GLY A 392 3.42 -23.06 11.13
CA GLY A 392 3.12 -23.16 9.70
C GLY A 392 1.87 -22.41 9.26
N TYR A 393 1.69 -22.37 7.93
CA TYR A 393 0.65 -21.60 7.26
C TYR A 393 -0.76 -21.95 7.77
N GLN A 394 -1.11 -23.24 7.80
CA GLN A 394 -2.46 -23.68 8.17
C GLN A 394 -2.85 -23.30 9.61
N ASN A 395 -1.93 -23.44 10.57
CA ASN A 395 -2.21 -23.02 11.94
C ASN A 395 -2.29 -21.51 12.08
N GLY A 396 -1.52 -20.74 11.30
CA GLY A 396 -1.67 -19.28 11.22
C GLY A 396 -3.07 -18.85 10.83
N LEU A 397 -3.63 -19.45 9.76
CA LEU A 397 -5.01 -19.22 9.30
C LEU A 397 -6.03 -19.53 10.40
N ILE A 398 -5.94 -20.72 11.00
CA ILE A 398 -6.87 -21.18 12.04
C ILE A 398 -6.79 -20.32 13.30
N ALA A 399 -5.57 -20.04 13.77
CA ALA A 399 -5.36 -19.29 15.00
C ALA A 399 -5.82 -17.84 14.88
N MET A 400 -5.68 -17.22 13.70
CA MET A 400 -6.08 -15.82 13.48
C MET A 400 -7.56 -15.58 13.77
N VAL A 401 -8.43 -16.57 13.55
CA VAL A 401 -9.86 -16.51 13.90
C VAL A 401 -10.07 -16.11 15.37
N TYR A 402 -9.18 -16.56 16.25
CA TYR A 402 -9.23 -16.28 17.69
C TYR A 402 -8.28 -15.18 18.12
N GLN A 403 -7.14 -15.03 17.44
CA GLN A 403 -6.02 -14.21 17.87
C GLN A 403 -5.97 -12.82 17.23
N TRP A 404 -6.79 -12.53 16.21
CA TRP A 404 -6.80 -11.22 15.54
C TRP A 404 -6.92 -10.04 16.51
N LYS A 405 -7.68 -10.17 17.60
CA LYS A 405 -7.82 -9.12 18.63
C LYS A 405 -6.60 -8.94 19.55
N ASN A 406 -5.67 -9.90 19.53
CA ASN A 406 -4.48 -9.94 20.38
C ASN A 406 -3.18 -9.66 19.62
N ILE A 407 -3.22 -9.71 18.28
CA ILE A 407 -2.06 -9.48 17.42
C ILE A 407 -1.62 -8.02 17.50
N GLY A 408 -0.35 -7.78 17.17
CA GLY A 408 0.29 -6.50 17.44
C GLY A 408 -0.27 -5.34 16.62
N VAL A 409 -0.43 -4.18 17.25
CA VAL A 409 -0.84 -2.93 16.58
C VAL A 409 0.35 -1.96 16.58
N VAL A 410 0.72 -1.49 15.40
CA VAL A 410 1.84 -0.58 15.15
C VAL A 410 1.39 0.87 15.32
N THR A 411 2.11 1.61 16.16
CA THR A 411 1.83 3.04 16.39
C THR A 411 3.13 3.84 16.54
N GLY A 412 3.09 5.10 16.12
CA GLY A 412 4.21 6.04 16.22
C GLY A 412 4.49 6.46 17.66
N ARG A 413 5.76 6.42 18.06
CA ARG A 413 6.26 6.85 19.37
C ARG A 413 7.57 7.60 19.21
N LEU A 414 7.88 8.46 20.18
CA LEU A 414 9.22 9.02 20.27
C LEU A 414 10.23 7.88 20.45
N ALA A 415 11.36 7.98 19.75
CA ALA A 415 12.43 7.00 19.88
C ALA A 415 13.05 7.03 21.27
N ASP A 416 13.22 8.23 21.83
CA ASP A 416 13.78 8.51 23.16
C ASP A 416 15.09 7.76 23.41
N THR A 417 16.01 7.84 22.45
CA THR A 417 17.29 7.14 22.45
C THR A 417 18.42 8.07 21.97
N ASP A 418 19.62 7.88 22.50
CA ASP A 418 20.85 8.53 22.07
C ASP A 418 21.56 7.80 20.92
N LEU A 419 20.98 6.70 20.41
CA LEU A 419 21.53 6.00 19.25
C LEU A 419 21.45 6.85 17.98
N ASP A 420 22.62 7.09 17.36
CA ASP A 420 22.67 7.72 16.05
C ASP A 420 21.90 6.90 15.00
N ASN A 421 21.34 7.61 14.01
CA ASN A 421 20.59 7.06 12.87
C ASN A 421 19.28 6.34 13.26
N VAL A 422 18.74 6.61 14.44
CA VAL A 422 17.34 6.32 14.78
C VAL A 422 16.53 7.62 14.59
N PRO A 423 15.43 7.60 13.81
CA PRO A 423 14.61 8.79 13.62
C PRO A 423 13.87 9.17 14.92
N ASP A 424 13.53 10.45 15.08
CA ASP A 424 12.82 10.95 16.27
C ASP A 424 11.52 10.20 16.56
N ILE A 425 10.82 9.79 15.50
CA ILE A 425 9.60 9.00 15.57
C ILE A 425 9.88 7.62 14.99
N VAL A 426 9.66 6.59 15.82
CA VAL A 426 9.67 5.18 15.44
C VAL A 426 8.25 4.63 15.46
N TYR A 427 8.00 3.56 14.71
CA TYR A 427 6.71 2.88 14.70
C TYR A 427 6.88 1.51 15.33
N ILE A 428 6.18 1.29 16.44
CA ILE A 428 6.36 0.09 17.28
C ILE A 428 5.06 -0.69 17.41
N ALA A 429 5.16 -2.01 17.28
CA ALA A 429 4.08 -2.93 17.57
C ALA A 429 3.93 -3.14 19.08
N TYR A 430 2.75 -2.84 19.59
CA TYR A 430 2.30 -3.22 20.92
C TYR A 430 1.56 -4.55 20.82
N ASP A 431 1.82 -5.47 21.75
CA ASP A 431 0.99 -6.65 21.89
C ASP A 431 -0.46 -6.27 22.24
N GLY A 432 -1.43 -7.01 21.72
CA GLY A 432 -2.83 -6.85 22.15
C GLY A 432 -3.06 -7.37 23.57
N LYS A 433 -2.15 -8.22 24.07
CA LYS A 433 -2.11 -8.65 25.47
C LYS A 433 -1.24 -7.68 26.28
N GLY A 434 -1.78 -6.51 26.60
CA GLY A 434 -1.08 -5.57 27.48
C GLY A 434 -0.48 -6.28 28.70
N GLY A 435 0.85 -6.31 28.75
CA GLY A 435 1.63 -6.64 29.95
C GLY A 435 1.42 -8.04 30.52
N ILE A 436 1.88 -9.08 29.82
CA ILE A 436 2.44 -10.26 30.50
C ILE A 436 3.69 -10.70 29.75
N HIS A 437 4.83 -10.12 30.15
CA HIS A 437 6.01 -10.86 30.58
C HIS A 437 6.88 -9.97 31.49
#